data_AF-A0A1D2WT14-F1
#
_entry.id   AF-A0A1D2WT14-F1
#
_cell.length_a   1.000
_cell.length_b   1.000
_cell.length_c   1.000
_cell.angle_alpha   90.00
_cell.angle_beta   90.00
_cell.angle_gamma   90.00
#
_symmetry.space_group_name_H-M   'P 1'
#
loop_
_entity.id
_entity.type
_entity.pdbx_description
1 polymer ?
#
loop_
_entity_poly.entity_id
_entity_poly.type
_entity_poly.pdbx_seq_one_letter_code
_entity_poly.pdbx_strand_id
1 'polypeptide(L)'
;MKNDFSGFAKHQKEKLDKYFKKDEELTFKKIAVGDDDFYFIYKSKAVILKDKIASYELIPVGFIHNQDEEYYYYSFDGNCLGYEDIVKKFVEECLI
;
A
#
# COMPACT_ATOMS: atom_id res chain seq x y z
N MET A 1 -34.13 -17.42 -26.24
CA MET A 1 -32.85 -17.68 -25.54
C MET A 1 -32.32 -16.35 -25.04
N LYS A 2 -32.22 -16.15 -23.72
CA LYS A 2 -31.49 -14.99 -23.19
C LYS A 2 -30.00 -15.30 -23.37
N ASN A 3 -29.29 -14.51 -24.17
CA ASN A 3 -27.84 -14.61 -24.27
C ASN A 3 -27.28 -14.37 -22.86
N ASP A 4 -26.64 -15.39 -22.28
CA ASP A 4 -25.95 -15.29 -20.99
C ASP A 4 -24.62 -14.54 -21.17
N PHE A 5 -24.75 -13.27 -21.57
CA PHE A 5 -23.64 -12.36 -21.76
C PHE A 5 -22.90 -12.11 -20.44
N SER A 6 -23.61 -12.17 -19.31
CA SER A 6 -23.04 -12.09 -17.96
C SER A 6 -22.08 -13.23 -17.65
N GLY A 7 -22.47 -14.49 -17.93
CA GLY A 7 -21.63 -15.66 -17.75
C GLY A 7 -20.40 -15.61 -18.66
N PHE A 8 -20.60 -15.23 -19.92
CA PHE A 8 -19.49 -15.05 -20.87
C PHE A 8 -18.50 -13.96 -20.41
N ALA A 9 -18.98 -12.77 -20.04
CA ALA A 9 -18.12 -11.66 -19.60
C ALA A 9 -17.34 -12.01 -18.32
N LYS A 10 -17.98 -12.67 -17.35
CA LYS A 10 -17.32 -13.14 -16.12
C LYS A 10 -16.20 -14.12 -16.45
N HIS A 11 -16.47 -15.11 -17.30
CA HIS A 11 -15.47 -16.10 -17.71
C HIS A 11 -14.28 -15.47 -18.45
N GLN A 12 -14.52 -14.48 -19.32
CA GLN A 12 -13.44 -13.76 -19.99
C GLN A 12 -12.61 -12.93 -19.01
N LYS A 13 -13.24 -12.29 -18.03
CA LYS A 13 -12.54 -11.55 -16.97
C LYS A 13 -11.62 -12.45 -16.15
N GLU A 14 -12.10 -13.61 -15.69
CA GLU A 14 -11.28 -14.58 -14.94
C GLU A 14 -10.07 -15.07 -15.76
N LYS A 15 -10.27 -15.28 -17.07
CA LYS A 15 -9.19 -15.61 -18.01
C LYS A 15 -8.18 -14.47 -18.23
N LEU A 16 -8.58 -13.22 -18.06
CA LEU A 16 -7.69 -12.06 -18.14
C LEU A 16 -6.94 -11.86 -16.82
N ASP A 17 -7.64 -11.98 -15.69
CA ASP A 17 -7.09 -11.76 -14.34
C ASP A 17 -5.88 -12.64 -14.05
N LYS A 18 -5.83 -13.88 -14.56
CA LYS A 18 -4.65 -14.77 -14.42
C LYS A 18 -3.35 -14.24 -15.04
N TYR A 19 -3.43 -13.27 -15.95
CA TYR A 19 -2.25 -12.65 -16.57
C TYR A 19 -1.76 -11.43 -15.79
N PHE A 20 -2.55 -10.94 -14.83
CA PHE A 20 -2.20 -9.81 -13.99
C PHE A 20 -1.70 -10.31 -12.63
N LYS A 21 -0.46 -9.94 -12.27
CA LYS A 21 0.02 -10.03 -10.90
C LYS A 21 -0.31 -8.71 -10.19
N LYS A 22 -0.78 -8.78 -8.95
CA LYS A 22 -0.89 -7.62 -8.07
C LYS A 22 0.26 -7.67 -7.08
N ASP A 23 0.94 -6.56 -6.92
CA ASP A 23 1.99 -6.36 -5.93
C ASP A 23 1.56 -5.20 -5.01
N GLU A 24 1.70 -5.41 -3.71
CA GLU A 24 1.40 -4.37 -2.72
C GLU A 24 2.59 -4.24 -1.78
N GLU A 25 3.08 -3.01 -1.61
CA GLU A 25 4.26 -2.74 -0.79
C GLU A 25 4.04 -1.49 0.06
N LEU A 26 4.28 -1.63 1.37
CA LEU A 26 4.40 -0.51 2.29
C LEU A 26 5.82 0.04 2.23
N THR A 27 5.93 1.36 2.10
CA THR A 27 7.20 2.09 2.04
C THR A 27 7.19 3.24 3.03
N PHE A 28 8.36 3.50 3.63
CA PHE A 28 8.56 4.55 4.62
C PHE A 28 9.54 5.59 4.08
N LYS A 29 9.15 6.87 4.12
CA LYS A 29 9.98 7.97 3.68
C LYS A 29 10.26 8.92 4.82
N LYS A 30 11.50 8.94 5.29
CA LYS A 30 11.99 9.91 6.27
C LYS A 30 12.08 11.32 5.67
N ILE A 31 11.54 12.30 6.38
CA ILE A 31 11.59 13.72 6.11
C ILE A 31 11.93 14.42 7.43
N ALA A 32 13.02 15.18 7.46
CA ALA A 32 13.38 16.01 8.61
C ALA A 32 12.69 17.38 8.50
N VAL A 33 12.06 17.83 9.58
CA VAL A 33 11.40 19.14 9.68
C VAL A 33 11.88 19.82 10.96
N GLY A 34 12.84 20.74 10.82
CA GLY A 34 13.53 21.29 11.99
C GLY A 34 14.38 20.22 12.66
N ASP A 35 14.19 20.04 13.96
CA ASP A 35 14.85 18.99 14.76
C ASP A 35 14.05 17.68 14.79
N ASP A 36 12.86 17.65 14.20
CA ASP A 36 11.95 16.51 14.23
C ASP A 36 12.05 15.62 12.99
N ASP A 37 11.93 14.31 13.20
CA ASP A 37 11.95 13.30 12.14
C ASP A 37 10.54 12.72 11.89
N PHE A 38 10.06 12.86 10.65
CA PHE A 38 8.79 12.32 10.19
C PHE A 38 9.03 11.18 9.19
N TYR A 39 8.35 10.06 9.38
CA TYR A 39 8.36 8.92 8.46
C TYR A 39 7.00 8.81 7.78
N PHE A 40 6.89 9.36 6.58
CA PHE A 40 5.67 9.25 5.78
C PHE A 40 5.50 7.84 5.24
N ILE A 41 4.29 7.31 5.35
CA ILE A 41 3.95 5.93 5.02
C ILE A 41 3.11 5.93 3.76
N TYR A 42 3.57 5.17 2.76
CA TYR A 42 2.83 4.96 1.52
C TYR A 42 2.60 3.48 1.29
N LYS A 43 1.38 3.15 0.86
CA LYS A 43 1.06 1.85 0.29
C LYS A 43 1.05 1.97 -1.22
N SER A 44 1.99 1.31 -1.86
CA SER A 44 2.01 1.17 -3.31
C SER A 44 1.22 -0.07 -3.74
N LYS A 45 0.51 0.04 -4.86
CA LYS A 45 -0.19 -1.06 -5.51
C LYS A 45 0.18 -1.08 -6.98
N ALA A 46 0.95 -2.08 -7.38
CA ALA A 46 1.33 -2.32 -8.77
C ALA A 46 0.47 -3.44 -9.35
N VAL A 47 -0.03 -3.23 -10.57
CA VAL A 47 -0.59 -4.30 -11.40
C VAL A 47 0.40 -4.57 -12.51
N ILE A 48 0.84 -5.82 -12.64
CA ILE A 48 1.90 -6.25 -13.56
C ILE A 48 1.30 -7.20 -14.60
N LEU A 49 1.52 -6.92 -15.88
CA LEU A 49 1.13 -7.76 -17.01
C LEU A 49 2.38 -8.14 -17.81
N LYS A 50 2.69 -9.44 -17.90
CA LYS A 50 3.88 -9.95 -18.62
C LYS A 50 5.16 -9.17 -18.27
N ASP A 51 5.43 -9.06 -16.97
CA ASP A 51 6.60 -8.39 -16.41
C ASP A 51 6.68 -6.87 -16.64
N LYS A 52 5.61 -6.24 -17.13
CA LYS A 52 5.48 -4.79 -17.28
C LYS A 52 4.44 -4.24 -16.31
N ILE A 53 4.72 -3.08 -15.72
CA ILE A 53 3.74 -2.35 -14.91
C ILE A 53 2.60 -1.89 -15.84
N ALA A 54 1.41 -2.42 -15.60
CA ALA A 54 0.18 -2.03 -16.28
C ALA A 54 -0.48 -0.83 -15.59
N SER A 55 -0.45 -0.80 -14.25
CA SER A 55 -0.86 0.36 -13.46
C SER A 55 -0.08 0.42 -12.16
N TYR A 56 0.06 1.61 -11.62
CA TYR A 56 0.68 1.86 -10.33
C TYR A 56 -0.12 2.92 -9.59
N GLU A 57 -0.42 2.65 -8.33
CA GLU A 57 -1.08 3.57 -7.42
C GLU A 57 -0.19 3.74 -6.18
N LEU A 58 -0.01 4.98 -5.74
CA LEU A 58 0.68 5.31 -4.50
C LEU A 58 -0.30 5.99 -3.56
N ILE A 59 -0.63 5.32 -2.47
CA ILE A 59 -1.65 5.76 -1.52
C ILE A 59 -0.94 6.24 -0.25
N PRO A 60 -1.05 7.53 0.13
CA PRO A 60 -0.56 7.99 1.43
C PRO A 60 -1.46 7.40 2.53
N VAL A 61 -0.84 6.75 3.51
CA VAL A 61 -1.57 6.07 4.61
C VAL A 61 -1.51 6.89 5.89
N GLY A 62 -0.36 7.49 6.17
CA GLY A 62 -0.13 8.21 7.41
C GLY A 62 1.32 8.59 7.56
N PHE A 63 1.73 8.89 8.79
CA PHE A 63 3.12 9.09 9.14
C PHE A 63 3.40 8.61 10.56
N ILE A 64 4.68 8.32 10.83
CA ILE A 64 5.21 8.14 12.18
C ILE A 64 6.09 9.33 12.51
N HIS A 65 5.87 9.92 13.67
CA HIS A 65 6.65 11.04 14.20
C HIS A 65 7.49 10.56 15.38
N ASN A 66 8.80 10.83 15.37
CA ASN A 66 9.63 10.64 16.56
C ASN A 66 9.67 11.93 17.37
N GLN A 67 9.24 11.87 18.62
CA GLN A 67 9.30 12.97 19.57
C GLN A 67 9.83 12.43 20.91
N ASP A 68 10.91 13.01 21.42
CA ASP A 68 11.51 12.66 22.72
C ASP A 68 11.79 11.14 22.88
N GLU A 69 12.39 10.51 21.85
CA GLU A 69 12.65 9.06 21.77
C GLU A 69 11.40 8.17 21.70
N GLU A 70 10.21 8.76 21.64
CA GLU A 70 8.95 8.05 21.46
C GLU A 70 8.42 8.18 20.03
N TYR A 71 7.80 7.12 19.50
CA TYR A 71 7.27 7.07 18.15
C TYR A 71 5.75 7.07 18.15
N TYR A 72 5.15 7.99 17.40
CA TYR A 72 3.71 8.22 17.32
C TYR A 72 3.20 7.98 15.91
N TYR A 73 2.25 7.06 15.74
CA TYR A 73 1.59 6.79 14.46
C TYR A 73 0.34 7.67 14.27
N TYR A 74 0.23 8.31 13.11
CA TYR A 74 -0.92 9.10 12.69
C TYR A 74 -1.44 8.61 11.34
N SER A 75 -2.72 8.23 11.28
CA SER A 75 -3.40 7.87 10.02
C SER A 75 -3.98 9.11 9.33
N PHE A 76 -3.90 9.17 7.99
CA PHE A 76 -4.53 10.25 7.22
C PHE A 76 -6.03 10.06 7.00
N ASP A 77 -6.52 8.82 6.95
CA ASP A 77 -7.95 8.53 6.74
C ASP A 77 -8.71 8.34 8.07
N GLY A 78 -8.02 8.47 9.21
CA GLY A 78 -8.57 8.25 10.54
C GLY A 78 -8.84 6.77 10.86
N ASN A 79 -8.54 5.85 9.94
CA ASN A 79 -8.67 4.42 10.15
C ASN A 79 -7.35 3.87 10.71
N CYS A 80 -7.42 3.26 11.90
CA CYS A 80 -6.28 2.61 12.53
C CYS A 80 -6.33 1.09 12.42
N LEU A 81 -7.24 0.49 11.64
CA LEU A 81 -7.25 -0.95 11.44
C LEU A 81 -5.97 -1.41 10.72
N GLY A 82 -5.29 -2.41 11.30
CA GLY A 82 -4.05 -2.96 10.75
C GLY A 82 -2.79 -2.11 10.98
N TYR A 83 -2.85 -1.10 11.87
CA TYR A 83 -1.68 -0.29 12.21
C TYR A 83 -0.53 -1.11 12.80
N GLU A 84 -0.82 -2.22 13.49
CA GLU A 84 0.19 -3.10 14.10
C GLU A 84 1.15 -3.67 13.05
N ASP A 85 0.65 -4.08 11.89
CA ASP A 85 1.47 -4.59 10.79
C ASP A 85 2.36 -3.49 10.20
N ILE A 86 1.83 -2.27 10.11
CA ILE A 86 2.58 -1.09 9.64
C ILE A 86 3.71 -0.76 10.61
N VAL A 87 3.41 -0.70 11.92
CA VAL A 87 4.39 -0.40 12.97
C VAL A 87 5.45 -1.48 13.03
N LYS A 88 5.06 -2.77 12.97
CA LYS A 88 6.01 -3.88 12.94
C LYS A 88 6.99 -3.73 11.76
N LYS A 89 6.45 -3.48 10.56
CA LYS A 89 7.28 -3.30 9.37
C LYS A 89 8.18 -2.05 9.47
N PHE A 90 7.69 -0.98 10.08
CA PHE A 90 8.49 0.22 10.35
C PHE A 90 9.67 -0.09 11.26
N VAL A 91 9.45 -0.79 12.37
CA VAL A 91 10.53 -1.19 13.29
C VAL A 91 11.57 -2.04 12.55
N GLU A 92 11.11 -3.02 11.76
CA GLU A 92 11.98 -3.92 11.00
C GLU A 92 12.83 -3.22 9.92
N GLU A 93 12.29 -2.19 9.24
CA GLU A 93 12.94 -1.55 8.10
C GLU A 93 13.65 -0.22 8.42
N CYS A 94 13.25 0.47 9.49
CA CYS A 94 13.72 1.84 9.78
C CYS A 94 14.46 1.99 11.11
N LEU A 95 14.28 1.09 12.08
CA LEU A 95 14.86 1.24 13.43
C LEU A 95 15.94 0.21 13.78
N ILE A 96 16.12 -0.85 12.97
CA ILE A 96 17.20 -1.85 13.12
C ILE A 96 18.38 -1.46 12.22
#